data_AF-A0A165P3S2-F1
#
_entry.id   AF-A0A165P3S2-F1
#
_cell.length_a   1.000
_cell.length_b   1.000
_cell.length_c   1.000
_cell.angle_alpha   90.00
_cell.angle_beta   90.00
_cell.angle_gamma   90.00
#
_symmetry.space_group_name_H-M   'P 1'
#
loop_
_entity.id
_entity.type
_entity.pdbx_description
1 polymer ?
#
loop_
_entity_poly.entity_id
_entity_poly.type
_entity_poly.pdbx_seq_one_letter_code
_entity_poly.pdbx_strand_id
1 'polypeptide(L)'
;ELSFTDTGPVTGSDTYTTVVILHGCGFPAVCFQRLLPYAKQDDVRLVAVNRRPYGGSTKYNEAELEELRTGQISFLHRTASELANFLLWFVDTNHIPPVSTSGRQGGICVLGWSLGNSSVMTLLAYPEIIRPEMSAKLERYLRKILLYDPPHCVFGYDKPKGSYDPFEDPAFANDPAATFKHLCLWATAYYDHVDP
;
A
#
# COMPACT_ATOMS: atom_id res chain seq x y z
N GLU A 1 15.24 -1.29 -2.61
CA GLU A 1 15.09 -0.40 -1.45
C GLU A 1 13.86 0.48 -1.62
N LEU A 2 13.22 0.85 -0.50
CA LEU A 2 12.02 1.69 -0.48
C LEU A 2 12.35 3.00 0.25
N SER A 3 11.90 4.12 -0.28
CA SER A 3 11.87 5.39 0.44
C SER A 3 10.54 5.54 1.16
N PHE A 4 10.56 6.23 2.29
CA PHE A 4 9.37 6.49 3.09
C PHE A 4 9.52 7.78 3.90
N THR A 5 8.39 8.37 4.27
CA THR A 5 8.31 9.44 5.27
C THR A 5 7.77 8.86 6.56
N ASP A 6 8.31 9.30 7.69
CA ASP A 6 8.01 8.76 9.01
C ASP A 6 7.88 9.91 10.01
N THR A 7 6.78 9.91 10.79
CA THR A 7 6.58 10.90 11.86
C THR A 7 7.47 10.65 13.08
N GLY A 8 8.09 9.47 13.16
CA GLY A 8 8.84 9.00 14.31
C GLY A 8 7.93 8.43 15.42
N PRO A 9 8.53 7.85 16.48
CA PRO A 9 7.79 7.31 17.61
C PRO A 9 7.00 8.40 18.35
N VAL A 10 5.85 8.04 18.92
CA VAL A 10 5.04 8.95 19.72
C VAL A 10 5.69 9.11 21.10
N THR A 11 6.24 10.29 21.37
CA THR A 11 6.92 10.58 22.64
C THR A 11 6.02 10.32 23.85
N GLY A 12 6.49 9.52 24.80
CA GLY A 12 5.76 9.19 26.03
C GLY A 12 4.72 8.07 25.87
N SER A 13 4.66 7.42 24.71
CA SER A 13 3.82 6.25 24.47
C SER A 13 4.67 5.04 24.12
N ASP A 14 4.45 3.94 24.84
CA ASP A 14 5.03 2.63 24.54
C ASP A 14 4.01 1.71 23.86
N THR A 15 2.84 2.25 23.50
CA THR A 15 1.70 1.49 22.95
C THR A 15 1.11 2.11 21.70
N TYR A 16 1.78 3.11 21.10
CA TYR A 16 1.31 3.77 19.89
C TYR A 16 1.11 2.79 18.74
N THR A 17 0.16 3.12 17.87
CA THR A 17 -0.04 2.36 16.62
C THR A 17 0.88 2.91 15.54
N THR A 18 1.63 2.03 14.87
CA THR A 18 2.30 2.40 13.62
C THR A 18 1.36 2.14 12.45
N VAL A 19 1.05 3.15 11.63
CA VAL A 19 0.28 2.97 10.39
C VAL A 19 1.23 3.09 9.21
N VAL A 20 1.42 1.99 8.48
CA VAL A 20 2.21 1.95 7.24
C VAL A 20 1.26 2.11 6.07
N ILE A 21 1.43 3.18 5.30
CA ILE A 21 0.54 3.56 4.20
C ILE A 21 1.19 3.28 2.85
N LEU A 22 0.48 2.55 2.00
CA LEU A 22 0.82 2.30 0.60
C LEU A 22 -0.12 3.09 -0.33
N HIS A 23 0.45 4.03 -1.08
CA HIS A 23 -0.28 4.94 -1.95
C HIS A 23 -0.85 4.28 -3.22
N GLY A 24 -1.85 4.92 -3.83
CA GLY A 24 -2.49 4.52 -5.09
C GLY A 24 -1.63 4.75 -6.34
N CYS A 25 -2.23 4.53 -7.50
CA CYS A 25 -1.56 4.72 -8.80
C CYS A 25 -1.42 6.20 -9.14
N GLY A 26 -0.23 6.62 -9.55
CA GLY A 26 0.09 7.99 -9.95
C GLY A 26 0.24 8.98 -8.78
N PHE A 27 -0.03 8.56 -7.55
CA PHE A 27 0.10 9.39 -6.34
C PHE A 27 1.27 8.92 -5.48
N PRO A 28 2.33 9.71 -5.26
CA PRO A 28 3.42 9.33 -4.37
C PRO A 28 3.07 9.47 -2.88
N ALA A 29 3.91 8.93 -1.99
CA ALA A 29 3.72 8.98 -0.54
C ALA A 29 3.54 10.40 0.03
N VAL A 30 4.12 11.41 -0.63
CA VAL A 30 3.99 12.83 -0.25
C VAL A 30 2.53 13.32 -0.24
N CYS A 31 1.62 12.63 -0.93
CA CYS A 31 0.18 12.94 -0.86
C CYS A 31 -0.37 12.87 0.57
N PHE A 32 0.26 12.09 1.45
CA PHE A 32 -0.14 11.96 2.86
C PHE A 32 0.53 12.98 3.80
N GLN A 33 1.36 13.91 3.29
CA GLN A 33 2.11 14.86 4.12
C GLN A 33 1.22 15.69 5.06
N ARG A 34 -0.01 15.99 4.63
CA ARG A 34 -0.98 16.76 5.42
C ARG A 34 -1.51 15.99 6.63
N LEU A 35 -1.41 14.67 6.65
CA LEU A 35 -1.84 13.84 7.78
C LEU A 35 -0.78 13.80 8.89
N LEU A 36 0.49 14.01 8.56
CA LEU A 36 1.61 13.83 9.49
C LEU A 36 1.46 14.63 10.81
N PRO A 37 1.06 15.92 10.80
CA PRO A 37 0.91 16.69 12.04
C PRO A 37 -0.20 16.19 12.98
N TYR A 38 -1.18 15.46 12.46
CA TYR A 38 -2.35 14.98 13.20
C TYR A 38 -2.16 13.57 13.77
N ALA A 39 -1.09 12.87 13.43
CA ALA A 39 -0.90 11.49 13.88
C ALA A 39 -0.71 11.39 15.41
N LYS A 40 0.08 12.31 15.96
CA LYS A 40 0.53 12.24 17.36
C LYS A 40 -0.61 12.39 18.37
N GLN A 41 -1.59 13.26 18.08
CA GLN A 41 -2.75 13.48 18.94
C GLN A 41 -3.60 12.21 19.13
N ASP A 42 -3.55 11.28 18.17
CA ASP A 42 -4.31 10.03 18.17
C ASP A 42 -3.44 8.81 18.56
N ASP A 43 -2.26 9.04 19.16
CA ASP A 43 -1.28 8.00 19.53
C ASP A 43 -0.87 7.11 18.33
N VAL A 44 -0.65 7.77 17.18
CA VAL A 44 -0.25 7.14 15.91
C VAL A 44 1.12 7.63 15.43
N ARG A 45 1.94 6.71 14.95
CA ARG A 45 3.11 6.96 14.09
C ARG A 45 2.71 6.67 12.64
N LEU A 46 2.80 7.66 11.75
CA LEU A 46 2.53 7.46 10.33
C LEU A 46 3.82 7.19 9.56
N VAL A 47 3.78 6.17 8.71
CA VAL A 47 4.87 5.78 7.82
C VAL A 47 4.31 5.68 6.40
N ALA A 48 4.55 6.69 5.58
CA ALA A 48 4.09 6.72 4.19
C ALA A 48 5.19 6.22 3.26
N VAL A 49 4.97 5.08 2.62
CA VAL A 49 6.00 4.37 1.83
C VAL A 49 5.79 4.63 0.34
N ASN A 50 6.84 5.03 -0.37
CA ASN A 50 6.84 5.03 -1.83
C ASN A 50 7.06 3.58 -2.31
N ARG A 51 6.05 3.01 -2.97
CA ARG A 51 6.19 1.70 -3.62
C ARG A 51 7.18 1.81 -4.79
N ARG A 52 7.75 0.70 -5.24
CA ARG A 52 8.51 0.71 -6.50
C ARG A 52 7.54 0.96 -7.67
N PRO A 53 7.91 1.71 -8.71
CA PRO A 53 9.17 2.44 -8.90
C PRO A 53 9.06 3.95 -8.58
N TYR A 54 8.24 4.35 -7.59
CA TYR A 54 8.00 5.77 -7.28
C TYR A 54 9.26 6.45 -6.71
N GLY A 55 9.27 7.78 -6.79
CA GLY A 55 10.43 8.62 -6.43
C GLY A 55 11.08 8.24 -5.10
N GLY A 56 12.41 8.14 -5.09
CA GLY A 56 13.21 7.73 -3.95
C GLY A 56 13.29 6.22 -3.70
N SER A 57 12.36 5.41 -4.23
CA SER A 57 12.43 3.96 -4.18
C SER A 57 13.16 3.39 -5.41
N THR A 58 13.71 2.19 -5.28
CA THR A 58 14.46 1.54 -6.38
C THR A 58 13.52 1.26 -7.57
N LYS A 59 13.98 1.58 -8.78
CA LYS A 59 13.25 1.26 -10.02
C LYS A 59 13.18 -0.25 -10.24
N TYR A 60 12.18 -0.71 -11.01
CA TYR A 60 12.19 -2.06 -11.56
C TYR A 60 13.24 -2.19 -12.66
N ASN A 61 13.89 -3.34 -12.73
CA ASN A 61 14.72 -3.72 -13.88
C ASN A 61 13.85 -4.31 -15.01
N GLU A 62 14.42 -4.52 -16.20
CA GLU A 62 13.65 -5.00 -17.36
C GLU A 62 13.01 -6.37 -17.16
N ALA A 63 13.65 -7.30 -16.44
CA ALA A 63 13.06 -8.61 -16.17
C ALA A 63 11.83 -8.49 -15.25
N GLU A 64 11.92 -7.64 -14.22
CA GLU A 64 10.79 -7.36 -13.31
C GLU A 64 9.65 -6.64 -14.04
N LEU A 65 9.97 -5.72 -14.96
CA LEU A 65 8.97 -5.06 -15.80
C LEU A 65 8.30 -6.03 -16.75
N GLU A 66 9.04 -6.98 -17.31
CA GLU A 66 8.48 -7.98 -18.20
C GLU A 66 7.53 -8.93 -17.46
N GLU A 67 7.89 -9.37 -16.26
CA GLU A 67 6.99 -10.14 -15.38
C GLU A 67 5.70 -9.37 -15.09
N LEU A 68 5.79 -8.07 -14.80
CA LEU A 68 4.63 -7.22 -14.59
C LEU A 68 3.74 -7.12 -15.84
N ARG A 69 4.34 -6.85 -17.01
CA ARG A 69 3.61 -6.72 -18.29
C ARG A 69 2.90 -8.00 -18.69
N THR A 70 3.52 -9.14 -18.42
CA THR A 70 3.00 -10.47 -18.80
C THR A 70 2.13 -11.11 -17.70
N GLY A 71 1.94 -10.43 -16.56
CA GLY A 71 1.09 -10.92 -15.48
C GLY A 71 1.68 -12.13 -14.75
N GLN A 72 3.01 -12.26 -14.69
CA GLN A 72 3.65 -13.38 -14.02
C GLN A 72 3.49 -13.29 -12.49
N ILE A 73 3.15 -14.42 -11.88
CA ILE A 73 2.94 -14.53 -10.43
C ILE A 73 4.20 -14.18 -9.62
N SER A 74 5.40 -14.36 -10.20
CA SER A 74 6.67 -13.99 -9.56
C SER A 74 6.73 -12.50 -9.19
N PHE A 75 6.06 -11.62 -9.94
CA PHE A 75 5.97 -10.20 -9.60
C PHE A 75 5.18 -9.97 -8.30
N LEU A 76 4.08 -10.71 -8.11
CA LEU A 76 3.27 -10.65 -6.88
C LEU A 76 4.00 -11.28 -5.69
N HIS A 77 4.69 -12.41 -5.90
CA HIS A 77 5.54 -13.03 -4.87
C HIS A 77 6.66 -12.08 -4.41
N ARG A 78 7.29 -11.37 -5.36
CA ARG A 78 8.29 -10.34 -5.05
C ARG A 78 7.66 -9.22 -4.23
N THR A 79 6.49 -8.74 -4.63
CA THR A 79 5.77 -7.68 -3.91
C THR A 79 5.41 -8.11 -2.47
N ALA A 80 4.96 -9.36 -2.27
CA ALA A 80 4.74 -9.94 -0.94
C ALA A 80 6.02 -9.92 -0.10
N SER A 81 7.11 -10.42 -0.68
CA SER A 81 8.42 -10.49 -0.03
C SER A 81 8.95 -9.11 0.34
N GLU A 82 8.84 -8.13 -0.56
CA GLU A 82 9.28 -6.75 -0.34
C GLU A 82 8.54 -6.11 0.83
N LEU A 83 7.20 -6.23 0.85
CA LEU A 83 6.39 -5.66 1.92
C LEU A 83 6.66 -6.35 3.26
N ALA A 84 6.70 -7.69 3.30
CA ALA A 84 6.99 -8.43 4.52
C ALA A 84 8.39 -8.08 5.09
N ASN A 85 9.41 -8.02 4.23
CA ASN A 85 10.76 -7.63 4.63
C ASN A 85 10.81 -6.18 5.13
N PHE A 86 10.13 -5.24 4.45
CA PHE A 86 10.06 -3.85 4.91
C PHE A 86 9.45 -3.77 6.31
N LEU A 87 8.31 -4.42 6.55
CA LEU A 87 7.64 -4.40 7.85
C LEU A 87 8.53 -4.96 8.96
N LEU A 88 9.18 -6.10 8.73
CA LEU A 88 10.05 -6.73 9.72
C LEU A 88 11.32 -5.92 9.98
N TRP A 89 11.96 -5.42 8.92
CA TRP A 89 13.10 -4.51 9.06
C TRP A 89 12.70 -3.25 9.84
N PHE A 90 11.51 -2.71 9.58
CA PHE A 90 11.03 -1.52 10.28
C PHE A 90 10.78 -1.81 11.76
N VAL A 91 10.18 -2.96 12.09
CA VAL A 91 10.02 -3.44 13.47
C VAL A 91 11.35 -3.48 14.20
N ASP A 92 12.36 -4.10 13.61
CA ASP A 92 13.67 -4.29 14.24
C ASP A 92 14.44 -2.99 14.40
N THR A 93 14.48 -2.20 13.33
CA THR A 93 15.28 -0.97 13.30
C THR A 93 14.68 0.09 14.21
N ASN A 94 13.35 0.14 14.32
CA ASN A 94 12.65 1.22 15.03
C ASN A 94 12.02 0.79 16.35
N HIS A 95 12.27 -0.44 16.79
CA HIS A 95 11.77 -0.98 18.06
C HIS A 95 10.25 -0.78 18.22
N ILE A 96 9.50 -1.14 17.18
CA ILE A 96 8.05 -0.94 17.17
C ILE A 96 7.42 -1.69 18.34
N PRO A 97 6.49 -1.09 19.11
CA PRO A 97 5.77 -1.81 20.15
C PRO A 97 5.04 -3.02 19.57
N PRO A 98 5.07 -4.20 20.21
CA PRO A 98 4.26 -5.34 19.78
C PRO A 98 2.77 -5.05 19.97
N VAL A 99 1.94 -5.89 19.37
CA VAL A 99 0.50 -5.86 19.64
C VAL A 99 0.27 -6.17 21.13
N SER A 100 -0.45 -5.30 21.82
CA SER A 100 -0.83 -5.52 23.22
C SER A 100 -1.63 -6.81 23.40
N THR A 101 -1.65 -7.38 24.60
CA THR A 101 -2.44 -8.60 24.92
C THR A 101 -3.94 -8.43 24.63
N SER A 102 -4.47 -7.21 24.74
CA SER A 102 -5.86 -6.89 24.39
C SER A 102 -6.13 -6.89 22.88
N GLY A 103 -5.10 -6.87 22.04
CA GLY A 103 -5.21 -6.70 20.60
C GLY A 103 -5.60 -5.29 20.13
N ARG A 104 -5.68 -4.30 21.05
CA ARG A 104 -6.23 -2.96 20.76
C ARG A 104 -5.18 -1.88 20.52
N GLN A 105 -4.01 -2.03 21.11
CA GLN A 105 -2.90 -1.06 21.07
C GLN A 105 -1.61 -1.69 20.56
N GLY A 106 -0.62 -0.87 20.21
CA GLY A 106 0.68 -1.30 19.70
C GLY A 106 0.64 -1.94 18.32
N GLY A 107 1.80 -2.31 17.80
CA GLY A 107 1.92 -2.98 16.52
C GLY A 107 1.70 -2.07 15.31
N ILE A 108 1.48 -2.73 14.18
CA ILE A 108 1.42 -2.17 12.84
C ILE A 108 0.01 -2.36 12.27
N CYS A 109 -0.50 -1.30 11.67
CA CYS A 109 -1.64 -1.30 10.78
C CYS A 109 -1.14 -1.01 9.36
N VAL A 110 -1.36 -1.92 8.41
CA VAL A 110 -1.01 -1.69 7.01
C VAL A 110 -2.22 -1.17 6.28
N LEU A 111 -2.13 0.04 5.73
CA LEU A 111 -3.18 0.68 4.95
C LEU A 111 -2.80 0.68 3.48
N GLY A 112 -3.65 0.11 2.64
CA GLY A 112 -3.59 0.31 1.19
C GLY A 112 -4.63 1.35 0.78
N TRP A 113 -4.26 2.28 -0.08
CA TRP A 113 -5.21 3.18 -0.73
C TRP A 113 -5.24 2.92 -2.22
N SER A 114 -6.44 2.76 -2.81
CA SER A 114 -6.61 2.53 -4.25
C SER A 114 -5.76 1.33 -4.70
N LEU A 115 -4.95 1.46 -5.76
CA LEU A 115 -4.02 0.42 -6.22
C LEU A 115 -2.88 0.10 -5.23
N GLY A 116 -2.71 0.85 -4.15
CA GLY A 116 -1.83 0.44 -3.04
C GLY A 116 -2.32 -0.82 -2.33
N ASN A 117 -3.63 -1.10 -2.41
CA ASN A 117 -4.22 -2.31 -1.85
C ASN A 117 -3.71 -3.60 -2.50
N SER A 118 -3.30 -3.59 -3.78
CA SER A 118 -2.75 -4.80 -4.41
C SER A 118 -1.51 -5.28 -3.68
N SER A 119 -0.61 -4.37 -3.28
CA SER A 119 0.57 -4.70 -2.50
C SER A 119 0.25 -5.18 -1.09
N VAL A 120 -0.85 -4.73 -0.48
CA VAL A 120 -1.26 -5.22 0.85
C VAL A 120 -1.84 -6.63 0.74
N MET A 121 -2.64 -6.89 -0.29
CA MET A 121 -3.26 -8.20 -0.52
C MET A 121 -2.24 -9.31 -0.76
N THR A 122 -1.05 -9.01 -1.29
CA THR A 122 -0.02 -10.04 -1.50
C THR A 122 0.49 -10.66 -0.19
N LEU A 123 0.40 -9.96 0.95
CA LEU A 123 0.71 -10.56 2.27
C LEU A 123 -0.26 -11.68 2.65
N LEU A 124 -1.52 -11.56 2.21
CA LEU A 124 -2.58 -12.51 2.53
C LEU A 124 -2.70 -13.62 1.48
N ALA A 125 -2.42 -13.28 0.22
CA ALA A 125 -2.61 -14.19 -0.90
C ALA A 125 -1.51 -15.27 -1.02
N TYR A 126 -0.31 -14.99 -0.53
CA TYR A 126 0.87 -15.85 -0.74
C TYR A 126 1.62 -16.17 0.58
N PRO A 127 0.95 -16.78 1.57
CA PRO A 127 1.58 -17.10 2.86
C PRO A 127 2.80 -18.02 2.72
N GLU A 128 2.86 -18.87 1.69
CA GLU A 128 3.98 -19.76 1.39
C GLU A 128 5.27 -19.01 1.02
N ILE A 129 5.16 -17.76 0.56
CA ILE A 129 6.30 -16.90 0.25
C ILE A 129 6.87 -16.27 1.52
N ILE A 130 6.06 -16.16 2.58
CA ILE A 130 6.46 -15.63 3.87
C ILE A 130 6.96 -16.78 4.74
N ARG A 131 8.28 -16.88 4.92
CA ARG A 131 8.90 -17.94 5.71
C ARG A 131 8.28 -18.05 7.12
N PRO A 132 8.17 -19.25 7.72
CA PRO A 132 7.50 -19.43 9.02
C PRO A 132 8.02 -18.51 10.13
N GLU A 133 9.33 -18.26 10.19
CA GLU A 133 9.94 -17.35 11.16
C GLU A 133 9.54 -15.89 10.93
N MET A 134 9.34 -15.49 9.68
CA MET A 134 8.84 -14.16 9.31
C MET A 134 7.36 -14.03 9.67
N SER A 135 6.55 -15.04 9.38
CA SER A 135 5.12 -15.08 9.73
C SER A 135 4.93 -14.97 11.24
N ALA A 136 5.61 -15.81 12.03
CA ALA A 136 5.51 -15.80 13.49
C ALA A 136 5.94 -14.46 14.09
N LYS A 137 6.88 -13.76 13.45
CA LYS A 137 7.23 -12.40 13.85
C LYS A 137 6.17 -11.40 13.44
N LEU A 138 5.70 -11.42 12.20
CA LEU A 138 4.62 -10.55 11.72
C LEU A 138 3.37 -10.70 12.58
N GLU A 139 2.97 -11.90 12.99
CA GLU A 139 1.80 -12.13 13.86
C GLU A 139 1.86 -11.35 15.19
N ARG A 140 3.07 -11.08 15.71
CA ARG A 140 3.25 -10.31 16.96
C ARG A 140 3.13 -8.80 16.76
N TYR A 141 3.26 -8.31 15.53
CA TYR A 141 3.31 -6.88 15.22
C TYR A 141 2.18 -6.44 14.28
N LEU A 142 1.89 -7.17 13.22
CA LEU A 142 0.81 -6.87 12.28
C LEU A 142 -0.55 -7.10 12.95
N ARG A 143 -1.21 -6.00 13.29
CA ARG A 143 -2.49 -5.99 14.00
C ARG A 143 -3.69 -5.89 13.08
N LYS A 144 -3.57 -5.06 12.03
CA LYS A 144 -4.69 -4.69 11.15
C LYS A 144 -4.22 -4.48 9.72
N ILE A 145 -5.11 -4.81 8.80
CA ILE A 145 -5.05 -4.39 7.40
C ILE A 145 -6.26 -3.49 7.14
N LEU A 146 -6.03 -2.32 6.55
CA LEU A 146 -7.06 -1.39 6.14
C LEU A 146 -7.03 -1.27 4.61
N LEU A 147 -8.13 -1.69 3.98
CA LEU A 147 -8.30 -1.52 2.54
C LEU A 147 -9.15 -0.28 2.28
N TYR A 148 -8.52 0.80 1.84
CA TYR A 148 -9.19 2.07 1.58
C TYR A 148 -9.39 2.29 0.07
N ASP A 149 -10.66 2.40 -0.34
CA ASP A 149 -11.11 2.47 -1.74
C ASP A 149 -10.41 1.48 -2.69
N PRO A 150 -10.40 0.16 -2.41
CA PRO A 150 -9.77 -0.81 -3.29
C PRO A 150 -10.54 -0.94 -4.62
N PRO A 151 -9.88 -0.82 -5.79
CA PRO A 151 -10.54 -1.12 -7.05
C PRO A 151 -10.79 -2.63 -7.18
N HIS A 152 -11.79 -3.00 -7.99
CA HIS A 152 -12.22 -4.40 -8.21
C HIS A 152 -11.06 -5.35 -8.57
N CYS A 153 -10.09 -4.89 -9.37
CA CYS A 153 -8.96 -5.71 -9.82
C CYS A 153 -8.04 -6.17 -8.67
N VAL A 154 -8.02 -5.48 -7.54
CA VAL A 154 -7.26 -5.90 -6.34
C VAL A 154 -7.78 -7.21 -5.76
N PHE A 155 -9.07 -7.51 -5.97
CA PHE A 155 -9.70 -8.75 -5.52
C PHE A 155 -9.70 -9.84 -6.61
N GLY A 156 -9.05 -9.59 -7.75
CA GLY A 156 -9.05 -10.51 -8.88
C GLY A 156 -10.39 -10.57 -9.61
N TYR A 157 -11.28 -9.59 -9.42
CA TYR A 157 -12.51 -9.51 -10.18
C TYR A 157 -12.25 -9.01 -11.60
N ASP A 158 -12.98 -9.57 -12.55
CA ASP A 158 -12.99 -9.08 -13.92
C ASP A 158 -13.52 -7.65 -13.97
N LYS A 159 -12.98 -6.88 -14.92
CA LYS A 159 -13.50 -5.55 -15.22
C LYS A 159 -14.97 -5.66 -15.69
N PRO A 160 -15.90 -4.89 -15.09
CA PRO A 160 -17.29 -4.88 -15.54
C PRO A 160 -17.39 -4.57 -17.04
N LYS A 161 -18.25 -5.31 -17.75
CA LYS A 161 -18.43 -5.12 -19.20
C LYS A 161 -18.89 -3.69 -19.49
N GLY A 162 -18.18 -3.02 -20.41
CA GLY A 162 -18.50 -1.65 -20.82
C GLY A 162 -18.06 -0.56 -19.85
N SER A 163 -17.40 -0.88 -18.73
CA SER A 163 -16.84 0.16 -17.86
C SER A 163 -15.68 0.86 -18.55
N TYR A 164 -15.67 2.19 -18.47
CA TYR A 164 -14.55 3.01 -18.94
C TYR A 164 -13.31 2.79 -18.06
N ASP A 165 -12.13 2.72 -18.70
CA ASP A 165 -10.82 2.72 -18.05
C ASP A 165 -9.93 3.78 -18.73
N PRO A 166 -9.51 4.84 -18.02
CA PRO A 166 -8.66 5.89 -18.60
C PRO A 166 -7.29 5.36 -19.09
N PHE A 167 -6.81 4.23 -18.59
CA PHE A 167 -5.55 3.62 -19.04
C PHE A 167 -5.67 2.87 -20.37
N GLU A 168 -6.89 2.52 -20.78
CA GLU A 168 -7.16 1.84 -22.06
C GLU A 168 -7.70 2.78 -23.14
N ASP A 169 -7.88 4.07 -22.83
CA ASP A 169 -8.41 5.04 -23.77
C ASP A 169 -7.39 5.37 -24.88
N PRO A 170 -7.68 5.02 -26.15
CA PRO A 170 -6.75 5.23 -27.26
C PRO A 170 -6.47 6.72 -27.51
N ALA A 171 -7.34 7.63 -27.07
CA ALA A 171 -7.12 9.06 -27.20
C ALA A 171 -5.90 9.55 -26.37
N PHE A 172 -5.54 8.81 -25.31
CA PHE A 172 -4.46 9.17 -24.40
C PHE A 172 -3.29 8.19 -24.41
N ALA A 173 -3.28 7.16 -25.27
CA ALA A 173 -2.30 6.08 -25.26
C ALA A 173 -0.83 6.53 -25.31
N ASN A 174 -0.54 7.68 -25.92
CA ASN A 174 0.80 8.25 -26.03
C ASN A 174 1.03 9.51 -25.18
N ASP A 175 0.09 9.84 -24.27
CA ASP A 175 0.16 11.01 -23.39
C ASP A 175 -0.13 10.61 -21.94
N PRO A 176 0.90 10.14 -21.20
CA PRO A 176 0.75 9.75 -19.80
C PRO A 176 0.22 10.88 -18.90
N ALA A 177 0.49 12.15 -19.23
CA ALA A 177 -0.01 13.28 -18.46
C ALA A 177 -1.51 13.47 -18.67
N ALA A 178 -1.99 13.35 -19.91
CA ALA A 178 -3.41 13.35 -20.22
C ALA A 178 -4.14 12.13 -19.62
N THR A 179 -3.55 10.94 -19.68
CA THR A 179 -4.07 9.74 -19.01
C THR A 179 -4.23 9.98 -17.52
N PHE A 180 -3.20 10.48 -16.83
CA PHE A 180 -3.28 10.74 -15.39
C PHE A 180 -4.29 11.83 -15.03
N LYS A 181 -4.39 12.90 -15.85
CA LYS A 181 -5.41 13.93 -15.66
C LYS A 181 -6.82 13.36 -15.78
N HIS A 182 -7.07 12.50 -16.77
CA HIS A 182 -8.37 11.85 -16.94
C HIS A 182 -8.65 10.81 -15.87
N LEU A 183 -7.63 10.08 -15.38
CA LEU A 183 -7.77 9.23 -14.20
C LEU A 183 -8.27 10.02 -13.00
N CYS A 184 -7.71 11.20 -12.73
CA CYS A 184 -8.17 12.05 -11.61
C CYS A 184 -9.62 12.49 -11.80
N LEU A 185 -10.01 12.91 -13.01
CA LEU A 185 -11.41 13.29 -13.29
C LEU A 185 -12.36 12.11 -13.13
N TRP A 186 -12.03 10.96 -13.71
CA TRP A 186 -12.83 9.74 -13.63
C TRP A 186 -12.95 9.22 -12.19
N ALA A 187 -11.85 9.18 -11.43
CA ALA A 187 -11.84 8.69 -10.05
C ALA A 187 -12.57 9.63 -9.06
N THR A 188 -12.79 10.89 -9.43
CA THR A 188 -13.52 11.87 -8.62
C THR A 188 -14.91 12.18 -9.17
N ALA A 189 -15.29 11.55 -10.30
CA ALA A 189 -16.60 11.71 -10.88
C ALA A 189 -17.65 11.10 -9.94
N TYR A 190 -18.73 11.84 -9.73
CA TYR A 190 -19.93 11.32 -9.12
C TYR A 190 -20.87 10.85 -10.23
N TYR A 191 -21.66 9.84 -9.93
CA TYR A 191 -22.72 9.41 -10.80
C TYR A 191 -24.06 9.80 -10.21
N ASP A 192 -25.02 10.18 -11.06
CA ASP A 192 -26.40 10.50 -10.65
C ASP A 192 -27.25 9.23 -10.38
N HIS A 193 -26.62 8.08 -10.12
CA HIS A 193 -27.36 6.87 -9.80
C HIS A 193 -27.98 7.02 -8.42
N VAL A 194 -29.29 6.77 -8.31
CA VAL A 194 -29.93 6.62 -7.02
C VAL A 194 -29.39 5.33 -6.38
N ASP A 195 -29.05 5.38 -5.08
CA ASP A 195 -28.75 4.15 -4.33
C ASP A 195 -29.93 3.18 -4.48
N PRO A 196 -29.69 1.91 -4.87
CA PRO A 196 -30.74 0.91 -5.02
C PRO A 196 -31.44 0.57 -3.70
#